data_AF-A0AAI8XB27-F1
#
_entry.id   AF-A0AAI8XB27-F1
#
_cell.length_a   1.000
_cell.length_b   1.000
_cell.length_c   1.000
_cell.angle_alpha   90.00
_cell.angle_beta   90.00
_cell.angle_gamma   90.00
#
_symmetry.space_group_name_H-M   'P 1'
#
loop_
_entity.id
_entity.type
_entity.pdbx_description
1 polymer ?
#
loop_
_entity_poly.entity_id
_entity_poly.type
_entity_poly.pdbx_seq_one_letter_code
_entity_poly.pdbx_strand_id
1 'polypeptide(L)'
;MLFRDQTLAAIALGEVTLAFRRWKRPTVKAGGRVRTASGVVLIGGIAVVEMSALSEKDSSAAGFPTLEALREMLGADDGAPVYRIELIGLEPDERVALRGEASLSDADWHALTARFARWDKTAPGYFPSILRAIGAHPEVRAADLAAKAGVETLKFKQDVRKLGEFGLTESLESGYRLSSRGEAVLEKLREHRF
;
A
#
# COMPACT_ATOMS: atom_id res chain seq x y z
N MET A 1 -1.04 -10.17 0.44
CA MET A 1 -0.01 -10.94 1.17
C MET A 1 0.42 -10.16 2.41
N LEU A 2 0.61 -10.83 3.55
CA LEU A 2 1.10 -10.22 4.79
C LEU A 2 2.43 -10.87 5.19
N PHE A 3 3.30 -10.08 5.79
CA PHE A 3 4.59 -10.48 6.35
C PHE A 3 4.60 -10.09 7.83
N ARG A 4 5.29 -10.89 8.65
CA ARG A 4 5.56 -10.54 10.05
C ARG A 4 6.74 -9.57 10.09
N ASP A 5 6.83 -8.74 11.13
CA ASP A 5 7.88 -7.73 11.26
C ASP A 5 9.29 -8.34 11.22
N GLN A 6 9.50 -9.48 11.89
CA GLN A 6 10.77 -10.21 11.83
C GLN A 6 11.14 -10.64 10.40
N THR A 7 10.16 -11.01 9.57
CA THR A 7 10.39 -11.39 8.18
C THR A 7 10.73 -10.17 7.35
N LEU A 8 10.11 -9.01 7.62
CA LEU A 8 10.43 -7.76 6.94
C LEU A 8 11.86 -7.30 7.22
N ALA A 9 12.31 -7.41 8.47
CA ALA A 9 13.70 -7.13 8.84
C ALA A 9 14.69 -8.05 8.09
N ALA A 10 14.40 -9.36 8.04
CA ALA A 10 15.24 -10.31 7.32
C ALA A 10 15.23 -10.10 5.79
N ILE A 11 14.10 -9.67 5.21
CA ILE A 11 14.04 -9.27 3.79
C ILE A 11 14.91 -8.02 3.55
N ALA A 12 14.88 -7.04 4.46
CA ALA A 12 15.68 -5.82 4.34
C ALA A 12 17.19 -6.12 4.39
N LEU A 13 17.59 -7.13 5.17
CA LEU A 13 18.98 -7.62 5.24
C LEU A 13 19.36 -8.56 4.09
N GLY A 14 18.41 -8.98 3.25
CA GLY A 14 18.63 -9.95 2.18
C GLY A 14 18.77 -11.40 2.66
N GLU A 15 18.49 -11.67 3.94
CA GLU A 15 18.51 -13.02 4.52
C GLU A 15 17.31 -13.85 4.07
N VAL A 16 16.17 -13.19 3.85
CA VAL A 16 14.96 -13.80 3.28
C VAL A 16 14.72 -13.26 1.87
N THR A 17 14.83 -14.16 0.89
CA THR A 17 14.74 -13.84 -0.55
C THR A 17 13.62 -14.60 -1.26
N LEU A 18 12.96 -15.54 -0.56
CA LEU A 18 11.81 -16.27 -1.07
C LEU A 18 10.62 -16.17 -0.12
N ALA A 19 9.43 -16.24 -0.68
CA ALA A 19 8.22 -16.55 0.07
C ALA A 19 7.43 -17.64 -0.64
N PHE A 20 6.77 -18.48 0.15
CA PHE A 20 5.90 -19.52 -0.35
C PHE A 20 4.48 -19.31 0.12
N ARG A 21 3.50 -19.53 -0.77
CA ARG A 21 2.08 -19.39 -0.46
C ARG A 21 1.27 -20.43 -1.22
N ARG A 22 0.35 -21.11 -0.53
CA ARG A 22 -0.70 -21.89 -1.17
C ARG A 22 -1.92 -21.01 -1.40
N TRP A 23 -2.30 -20.81 -2.66
CA TRP A 23 -3.43 -19.94 -3.02
C TRP A 23 -4.19 -20.47 -4.23
N LYS A 24 -5.52 -20.31 -4.25
CA LYS A 24 -6.31 -20.55 -5.47
C LYS A 24 -5.95 -19.59 -6.61
N ARG A 25 -5.57 -18.35 -6.27
CA ARG A 25 -5.09 -17.32 -7.20
C ARG A 25 -4.04 -16.43 -6.53
N PRO A 26 -2.98 -16.01 -7.23
CA PRO A 26 -1.99 -15.09 -6.66
C PRO A 26 -2.61 -13.77 -6.23
N THR A 27 -2.24 -13.29 -5.04
CA THR A 27 -2.63 -11.94 -4.57
C THR A 27 -1.61 -10.86 -4.94
N VAL A 28 -0.52 -11.26 -5.61
CA VAL A 28 0.59 -10.41 -6.04
C VAL A 28 0.97 -10.79 -7.48
N LYS A 29 1.70 -9.91 -8.16
CA LYS A 29 2.15 -10.12 -9.54
C LYS A 29 3.68 -10.09 -9.61
N ALA A 30 4.24 -10.81 -10.57
CA ALA A 30 5.67 -10.77 -10.84
C ALA A 30 6.10 -9.35 -11.23
N GLY A 31 7.26 -8.90 -10.73
CA GLY A 31 7.71 -7.51 -10.85
C GLY A 31 6.87 -6.51 -10.04
N GLY A 32 5.93 -7.00 -9.22
CA GLY A 32 5.01 -6.19 -8.45
C GLY A 32 5.63 -5.61 -7.17
N ARG A 33 4.82 -4.84 -6.44
CA ARG A 33 5.21 -4.21 -5.18
C ARG A 33 4.13 -4.51 -4.12
N VAL A 34 4.55 -4.87 -2.91
CA VAL A 34 3.65 -5.14 -1.78
C VAL A 34 3.96 -4.18 -0.66
N ARG A 35 2.99 -3.34 -0.30
CA ARG A 35 3.13 -2.44 0.84
C ARG A 35 2.94 -3.19 2.15
N THR A 36 3.79 -2.85 3.11
CA THR A 36 3.86 -3.44 4.44
C THR A 36 4.02 -2.33 5.48
N ALA A 37 3.99 -2.66 6.77
CA ALA A 37 4.21 -1.66 7.82
C ALA A 37 5.63 -1.06 7.80
N SER A 38 6.62 -1.83 7.33
CA SER A 38 8.03 -1.44 7.34
C SER A 38 8.54 -0.88 6.01
N GLY A 39 7.68 -0.77 5.00
CA GLY A 39 8.07 -0.33 3.66
C GLY A 39 7.39 -1.11 2.53
N VAL A 40 8.02 -1.09 1.36
CA VAL A 40 7.54 -1.74 0.14
C VAL A 40 8.43 -2.91 -0.20
N VAL A 41 7.88 -4.13 -0.11
CA VAL A 41 8.55 -5.35 -0.58
C VAL A 41 8.46 -5.42 -2.09
N LEU A 42 9.60 -5.63 -2.74
CA LEU A 42 9.73 -5.80 -4.18
C LEU A 42 9.56 -7.27 -4.56
N ILE A 43 8.61 -7.55 -5.44
CA ILE A 43 8.32 -8.91 -5.91
C ILE A 43 9.05 -9.16 -7.22
N GLY A 44 9.86 -10.21 -7.24
CA GLY A 44 10.54 -10.71 -8.44
C GLY A 44 9.66 -11.67 -9.24
N GLY A 45 10.22 -12.82 -9.62
CA GLY A 45 9.49 -13.89 -10.28
C GLY A 45 8.45 -14.56 -9.37
N ILE A 46 7.41 -15.11 -10.01
CA ILE A 46 6.42 -15.98 -9.35
C ILE A 46 6.30 -17.25 -10.19
N ALA A 47 6.50 -18.41 -9.57
CA ALA A 47 6.37 -19.71 -10.20
C ALA A 47 5.50 -20.64 -9.37
N VAL A 48 4.74 -21.52 -10.03
CA VAL A 48 4.09 -22.65 -9.36
C VAL A 48 5.14 -23.74 -9.14
N VAL A 49 5.14 -24.33 -7.95
CA VAL A 49 6.08 -25.40 -7.58
C VAL A 49 5.34 -26.54 -6.89
N GLU A 50 5.87 -27.75 -7.06
CA GLU A 50 5.37 -28.93 -6.36
C GLU A 50 5.93 -28.99 -4.93
N MET A 51 5.11 -29.42 -3.96
CA MET A 51 5.54 -29.55 -2.55
C MET A 51 6.72 -30.52 -2.37
N SER A 52 6.78 -31.55 -3.22
CA SER A 52 7.85 -32.55 -3.23
C SER A 52 9.18 -31.99 -3.77
N ALA A 53 9.13 -30.93 -4.59
CA ALA A 53 10.31 -30.30 -5.19
C ALA A 53 10.96 -29.24 -4.29
N LEU A 54 10.33 -28.89 -3.16
CA LEU A 54 10.90 -27.95 -2.18
C LEU A 54 12.14 -28.55 -1.51
N SER A 55 13.17 -27.72 -1.35
CA SER A 55 14.47 -28.09 -0.80
C SER A 55 14.77 -27.38 0.53
N GLU A 56 15.79 -27.85 1.26
CA GLU A 56 16.29 -27.15 2.46
C GLU A 56 16.79 -25.73 2.14
N LYS A 57 17.32 -25.53 0.93
CA LYS A 57 17.73 -24.22 0.43
C LYS A 57 16.53 -23.28 0.30
N ASP A 58 15.38 -23.80 -0.14
CA ASP A 58 14.14 -23.02 -0.22
C ASP A 58 13.63 -22.63 1.17
N SER A 59 13.70 -23.54 2.15
CA SER A 59 13.33 -23.19 3.54
C SER A 59 14.24 -22.12 4.12
N SER A 60 15.56 -22.25 3.94
CA SER A 60 16.52 -21.27 4.42
C SER A 60 16.29 -19.90 3.78
N ALA A 61 16.15 -19.85 2.44
CA ALA A 61 15.88 -18.62 1.71
C ALA A 61 14.51 -17.99 2.03
N ALA A 62 13.57 -18.76 2.59
CA ALA A 62 12.28 -18.27 3.06
C ALA A 62 12.25 -17.96 4.57
N GLY A 63 13.37 -18.10 5.27
CA GLY A 63 13.50 -17.80 6.70
C GLY A 63 12.88 -18.87 7.62
N PHE A 64 12.73 -20.10 7.13
CA PHE A 64 12.29 -21.23 7.93
C PHE A 64 13.49 -22.05 8.44
N PRO A 65 13.41 -22.58 9.67
CA PRO A 65 14.51 -23.36 10.24
C PRO A 65 14.70 -24.71 9.55
N THR A 66 13.64 -25.30 8.98
CA THR A 66 13.67 -26.60 8.31
C THR A 66 12.70 -26.65 7.13
N LEU A 67 12.89 -27.63 6.25
CA LEU A 67 11.97 -27.93 5.15
C LEU A 67 10.59 -28.36 5.67
N GLU A 68 10.55 -29.11 6.77
CA GLU A 68 9.33 -29.53 7.43
C GLU A 68 8.51 -28.34 7.94
N ALA A 69 9.17 -27.34 8.55
CA ALA A 69 8.50 -26.13 9.02
C ALA A 69 7.89 -25.31 7.86
N LEU A 70 8.59 -25.24 6.72
CA LEU A 70 8.06 -24.63 5.51
C LEU A 70 6.81 -25.37 4.99
N ARG A 71 6.87 -26.71 4.96
CA ARG A 71 5.75 -27.55 4.51
C ARG A 71 4.56 -27.47 5.45
N GLU A 72 4.79 -27.44 6.76
CA GLU A 72 3.75 -27.25 7.78
C GLU A 72 3.04 -25.90 7.61
N MET A 73 3.80 -24.83 7.38
CA MET A 73 3.23 -23.50 7.10
C MET A 73 2.34 -23.48 5.84
N LEU A 74 2.70 -24.25 4.81
CA LEU A 74 1.90 -24.39 3.60
C LEU A 74 0.65 -25.26 3.78
N GLY A 75 0.62 -26.10 4.83
CA GLY A 75 -0.51 -26.94 5.20
C GLY A 75 -0.74 -28.15 4.28
N ALA A 76 -1.81 -28.90 4.57
CA ALA A 76 -2.22 -30.06 3.79
C ALA A 76 -2.80 -29.66 2.43
N ASP A 77 -2.62 -30.53 1.43
CA ASP A 77 -3.12 -30.28 0.07
C ASP A 77 -4.65 -30.12 0.06
N ASP A 78 -5.10 -28.94 -0.39
CA ASP A 78 -6.51 -28.57 -0.54
C ASP A 78 -6.88 -28.34 -2.03
N GLY A 79 -6.01 -28.77 -2.95
CA GLY A 79 -6.13 -28.57 -4.39
C GLY A 79 -5.67 -27.19 -4.87
N ALA A 80 -5.20 -26.29 -3.99
CA ALA A 80 -4.63 -25.02 -4.41
C ALA A 80 -3.12 -25.12 -4.72
N PRO A 81 -2.64 -24.48 -5.80
CA PRO A 81 -1.23 -24.49 -6.15
C PRO A 81 -0.36 -23.78 -5.12
N VAL A 82 0.87 -24.24 -4.98
CA VAL A 82 1.93 -23.59 -4.19
C VAL A 82 2.73 -22.67 -5.10
N TYR A 83 2.83 -21.42 -4.71
CA TYR A 83 3.63 -20.41 -5.40
C TYR A 83 4.95 -20.17 -4.67
N ARG A 84 6.05 -20.24 -5.42
CA ARG A 84 7.35 -19.68 -5.04
C ARG A 84 7.42 -18.25 -5.55
N ILE A 85 7.67 -17.32 -4.64
CA ILE A 85 7.68 -15.88 -4.90
C ILE A 85 9.07 -15.37 -4.55
N GLU A 86 9.75 -14.75 -5.51
CA GLU A 86 11.03 -14.09 -5.28
C GLU A 86 10.80 -12.73 -4.64
N LEU A 87 11.62 -12.41 -3.63
CA LEU A 87 11.64 -11.15 -2.92
C LEU A 87 12.97 -10.47 -3.24
N ILE A 88 12.91 -9.36 -3.97
CA ILE A 88 14.11 -8.62 -4.41
C ILE A 88 14.68 -7.78 -3.27
N GLY A 89 13.82 -7.34 -2.34
CA GLY A 89 14.22 -6.56 -1.18
C GLY A 89 13.07 -5.76 -0.59
N LEU A 90 13.42 -4.86 0.33
CA LEU A 90 12.52 -3.93 0.99
C LEU A 90 13.00 -2.50 0.75
N GLU A 91 12.13 -1.67 0.18
CA GLU A 91 12.38 -0.24 0.01
C GLU A 91 11.58 0.57 1.04
N PRO A 92 12.05 1.77 1.43
CA PRO A 92 11.24 2.70 2.22
C PRO A 92 9.89 3.00 1.55
N ASP A 93 8.84 3.24 2.34
CA ASP A 93 7.56 3.72 1.80
C ASP A 93 7.68 5.21 1.44
N GLU A 94 7.81 5.50 0.14
CA GLU A 94 7.94 6.86 -0.40
C GLU A 94 6.86 7.83 0.11
N ARG A 95 5.66 7.33 0.48
CA ARG A 95 4.59 8.16 1.02
C ARG A 95 4.99 8.84 2.32
N VAL A 96 5.84 8.20 3.12
CA VAL A 96 6.34 8.76 4.38
C VAL A 96 7.21 9.98 4.11
N ALA A 97 8.10 9.90 3.12
CA ALA A 97 8.91 11.04 2.69
C ALA A 97 8.01 12.16 2.12
N LEU A 98 7.10 11.82 1.20
CA LEU A 98 6.18 12.77 0.58
C LEU A 98 5.33 13.53 1.62
N ARG A 99 4.87 12.87 2.69
CA ARG A 99 4.02 13.50 3.72
C ARG A 99 4.70 14.70 4.38
N GLY A 100 6.02 14.67 4.54
CA GLY A 100 6.79 15.75 5.15
C GLY A 100 7.03 16.96 4.26
N GLU A 101 6.76 16.87 2.95
CA GLU A 101 7.03 17.93 1.99
C GLU A 101 6.04 19.10 2.14
N ALA A 102 6.39 20.09 2.96
CA ALA A 102 5.56 21.27 3.22
C ALA A 102 5.55 22.30 2.08
N SER A 103 6.42 22.14 1.08
CA SER A 103 6.46 22.98 -0.13
C SER A 103 6.15 22.14 -1.35
N LEU A 104 5.28 22.64 -2.22
CA LEU A 104 4.89 21.95 -3.44
C LEU A 104 5.50 22.63 -4.66
N SER A 105 6.33 21.91 -5.42
CA SER A 105 6.84 22.40 -6.70
C SER A 105 5.72 22.54 -7.72
N ASP A 106 5.88 23.43 -8.72
CA ASP A 106 4.87 23.58 -9.78
C ASP A 106 4.72 22.30 -10.61
N ALA A 107 5.81 21.54 -10.81
CA ALA A 107 5.76 20.25 -11.48
C ALA A 107 4.90 19.22 -10.72
N ASP A 108 5.08 19.13 -9.40
CA ASP A 108 4.27 18.26 -8.54
C ASP A 108 2.81 18.69 -8.50
N TRP A 109 2.57 20.00 -8.41
CA TRP A 109 1.24 20.58 -8.48
C TRP A 109 0.50 20.20 -9.76
N HIS A 110 1.15 20.37 -10.93
CA HIS A 110 0.58 19.98 -12.22
C HIS A 110 0.34 18.47 -12.31
N ALA A 111 1.26 17.65 -11.81
CA ALA A 111 1.09 16.20 -11.79
C ALA A 111 -0.09 15.75 -10.91
N LEU A 112 -0.26 16.35 -9.74
CA LEU A 112 -1.36 16.04 -8.82
C LEU A 112 -2.71 16.51 -9.36
N THR A 113 -2.80 17.73 -9.87
CA THR A 113 -4.04 18.27 -10.43
C THR A 113 -4.50 17.51 -11.68
N ALA A 114 -3.56 17.08 -12.54
CA ALA A 114 -3.87 16.20 -13.66
C ALA A 114 -4.42 14.84 -13.20
N ARG A 115 -3.93 14.28 -12.10
CA ARG A 115 -4.47 13.04 -11.51
C ARG A 115 -5.87 13.25 -10.94
N PHE A 116 -6.11 14.35 -10.21
CA PHE A 116 -7.44 14.68 -9.71
C PHE A 116 -8.43 14.81 -10.86
N ALA A 117 -8.10 15.56 -11.92
CA ALA A 117 -8.94 15.68 -13.10
C ALA A 117 -9.28 14.32 -13.76
N ARG A 118 -8.33 13.37 -13.76
CA ARG A 118 -8.56 12.02 -14.28
C ARG A 118 -9.48 11.18 -13.39
N TRP A 119 -9.45 11.36 -12.07
CA TRP A 119 -10.32 10.63 -11.16
C TRP A 119 -11.70 11.26 -11.02
N ASP A 120 -11.77 12.60 -11.08
CA ASP A 120 -12.97 13.42 -10.97
C ASP A 120 -13.72 13.59 -12.30
N LYS A 121 -13.47 12.74 -13.30
CA LYS A 121 -14.12 12.83 -14.64
C LYS A 121 -15.64 12.97 -14.57
N THR A 122 -16.28 12.29 -13.62
CA THR A 122 -17.74 12.30 -13.43
C THR A 122 -18.19 13.26 -12.34
N ALA A 123 -17.28 13.78 -11.52
CA ALA A 123 -17.58 14.65 -10.39
C ALA A 123 -16.42 15.64 -10.16
N PRO A 124 -16.29 16.69 -11.00
CA PRO A 124 -15.22 17.68 -10.90
C PRO A 124 -15.11 18.27 -9.48
N GLY A 125 -13.92 18.18 -8.88
CA GLY A 125 -13.63 18.78 -7.58
C GLY A 125 -13.97 17.91 -6.37
N TYR A 126 -14.35 16.64 -6.57
CA TYR A 126 -14.61 15.69 -5.49
C TYR A 126 -13.35 15.30 -4.70
N PHE A 127 -12.20 15.00 -5.33
CA PHE A 127 -10.96 14.77 -4.56
C PHE A 127 -10.51 16.01 -3.76
N PRO A 128 -10.52 17.22 -4.35
CA PRO A 128 -10.31 18.46 -3.58
C PRO A 128 -11.31 18.67 -2.44
N SER A 129 -12.57 18.22 -2.57
CA SER A 129 -13.56 18.35 -1.49
C SER A 129 -13.27 17.39 -0.33
N ILE A 130 -12.76 16.19 -0.61
CA ILE A 130 -12.28 15.26 0.42
C ILE A 130 -11.13 15.90 1.22
N LEU A 131 -10.14 16.50 0.54
CA LEU A 131 -9.03 17.19 1.22
C LEU A 131 -9.54 18.32 2.11
N ARG A 132 -10.47 19.15 1.60
CA ARG A 132 -11.13 20.20 2.41
C ARG A 132 -11.86 19.63 3.63
N ALA A 133 -12.61 18.54 3.46
CA ALA A 133 -13.37 17.93 4.54
C ALA A 133 -12.46 17.36 5.64
N ILE A 134 -11.37 16.70 5.27
CA ILE A 134 -10.38 16.16 6.22
C ILE A 134 -9.65 17.31 6.93
N GLY A 135 -9.20 18.35 6.21
CA GLY A 135 -8.52 19.49 6.82
C GLY A 135 -9.40 20.28 7.79
N ALA A 136 -10.70 20.42 7.49
CA ALA A 136 -11.65 21.08 8.38
C ALA A 136 -12.04 20.24 9.61
N HIS A 137 -11.93 18.91 9.50
CA HIS A 137 -12.42 17.96 10.49
C HIS A 137 -11.46 16.78 10.66
N PRO A 138 -10.23 17.01 11.18
CA PRO A 138 -9.30 15.93 11.43
C PRO A 138 -9.87 14.94 12.45
N GLU A 139 -9.45 13.68 12.37
CA GLU A 139 -9.80 12.58 13.29
C GLU A 139 -11.28 12.16 13.30
N VAL A 140 -12.12 12.81 12.49
CA VAL A 140 -13.52 12.42 12.31
C VAL A 140 -13.62 11.10 11.55
N ARG A 141 -14.53 10.23 12.01
CA ARG A 141 -14.71 8.90 11.43
C ARG A 141 -15.04 9.00 9.95
N ALA A 142 -14.46 8.09 9.18
CA ALA A 142 -14.67 8.00 7.73
C ALA A 142 -16.17 7.93 7.35
N ALA A 143 -17.00 7.25 8.15
CA ALA A 143 -18.43 7.13 7.90
C ALA A 143 -19.16 8.48 7.99
N ASP A 144 -18.78 9.32 8.96
CA ASP A 144 -19.39 10.63 9.16
C ASP A 144 -19.00 11.61 8.05
N LEU A 145 -17.72 11.58 7.63
CA LEU A 145 -17.25 12.35 6.48
C LEU A 145 -17.90 11.89 5.17
N ALA A 146 -18.04 10.58 4.98
CA ALA A 146 -18.70 10.00 3.81
C ALA A 146 -20.19 10.39 3.74
N ALA A 147 -20.90 10.34 4.88
CA ALA A 147 -22.29 10.76 4.98
C ALA A 147 -22.46 12.24 4.63
N LYS A 148 -21.60 13.13 5.15
CA LYS A 148 -21.58 14.56 4.78
C LYS A 148 -21.31 14.79 3.30
N ALA A 149 -20.47 13.94 2.69
CA ALA A 149 -20.15 14.01 1.27
C ALA A 149 -21.18 13.30 0.36
N GLY A 150 -22.22 12.67 0.92
CA GLY A 150 -23.24 11.95 0.15
C GLY A 150 -22.71 10.72 -0.59
N VAL A 151 -21.64 10.11 -0.09
CA VAL A 151 -21.02 8.93 -0.72
C VAL A 151 -20.99 7.74 0.23
N GLU A 152 -20.98 6.54 -0.35
CA GLU A 152 -20.85 5.29 0.41
C GLU A 152 -19.48 5.23 1.12
N THR A 153 -19.46 4.68 2.34
CA THR A 153 -18.28 4.73 3.23
C THR A 153 -17.08 3.97 2.67
N LEU A 154 -17.26 2.77 2.13
CA LEU A 154 -16.17 1.98 1.54
C LEU A 154 -15.58 2.71 0.33
N LYS A 155 -16.42 3.28 -0.54
CA LYS A 155 -15.97 4.15 -1.63
C LYS A 155 -15.17 5.35 -1.11
N PHE A 156 -15.66 6.06 -0.10
CA PHE A 156 -14.94 7.19 0.50
C PHE A 156 -13.56 6.76 1.01
N LYS A 157 -13.48 5.65 1.76
CA LYS A 157 -12.21 5.09 2.25
C LYS A 157 -11.25 4.74 1.10
N GLN A 158 -11.75 4.20 -0.01
CA GLN A 158 -10.94 3.92 -1.20
C GLN A 158 -10.40 5.21 -1.85
N ASP A 159 -11.21 6.26 -1.91
CA ASP A 159 -10.81 7.55 -2.47
C ASP A 159 -9.81 8.27 -1.55
N VAL A 160 -10.01 8.25 -0.23
CA VAL A 160 -9.01 8.74 0.75
C VAL A 160 -7.70 7.95 0.64
N ARG A 161 -7.78 6.64 0.39
CA ARG A 161 -6.57 5.81 0.17
C ARG A 161 -5.79 6.29 -1.05
N LYS A 162 -6.46 6.62 -2.17
CA LYS A 162 -5.81 7.18 -3.36
C LYS A 162 -5.05 8.47 -3.02
N LEU A 163 -5.64 9.36 -2.20
CA LEU A 163 -4.96 10.57 -1.73
C LEU A 163 -3.72 10.25 -0.87
N GLY A 164 -3.86 9.28 0.04
CA GLY A 164 -2.76 8.79 0.87
C GLY A 164 -1.60 8.22 0.05
N GLU A 165 -1.87 7.62 -1.11
CA GLU A 165 -0.83 7.14 -2.04
C GLU A 165 0.09 8.26 -2.58
N PHE A 166 -0.35 9.51 -2.52
CA PHE A 166 0.45 10.69 -2.91
C PHE A 166 0.97 11.46 -1.69
N GLY A 167 0.95 10.82 -0.52
CA GLY A 167 1.40 11.42 0.72
C GLY A 167 0.54 12.59 1.17
N LEU A 168 -0.71 12.72 0.73
CA LEU A 168 -1.57 13.87 1.06
C LEU A 168 -2.38 13.69 2.35
N THR A 169 -2.59 12.44 2.76
CA THR A 169 -3.37 12.10 3.95
C THR A 169 -2.67 11.04 4.79
N GLU A 170 -2.99 11.06 6.08
CA GLU A 170 -2.56 10.08 7.08
C GLU A 170 -3.78 9.40 7.67
N SER A 171 -3.76 8.06 7.71
CA SER A 171 -4.75 7.27 8.42
C SER A 171 -4.38 7.22 9.90
N LEU A 172 -5.37 7.48 10.75
CA LEU A 172 -5.23 7.43 12.20
C LEU A 172 -6.02 6.25 12.75
N GLU A 173 -5.92 6.00 14.06
CA GLU A 173 -6.78 5.02 14.72
C GLU A 173 -8.27 5.37 14.54
N SER A 174 -8.59 6.65 14.65
CA SER A 174 -9.90 7.22 14.29
C SER A 174 -9.72 8.26 13.19
N GLY A 175 -10.34 8.00 12.04
CA GLY A 175 -10.41 8.99 10.95
C GLY A 175 -9.09 9.24 10.23
N TYR A 176 -8.94 10.49 9.77
CA TYR A 176 -7.82 10.92 8.93
C TYR A 176 -7.35 12.32 9.33
N ARG A 177 -6.11 12.65 8.93
CA ARG A 177 -5.61 14.03 8.89
C ARG A 177 -4.90 14.31 7.58
N LEU A 178 -4.74 15.59 7.24
CA LEU A 178 -3.83 16.00 6.16
C LEU A 178 -2.39 15.85 6.65
N SER A 179 -1.50 15.52 5.72
CA SER A 179 -0.05 15.65 5.94
C SER A 179 0.41 17.07 5.66
N SER A 180 1.68 17.41 5.93
CA SER A 180 2.25 18.71 5.53
C SER A 180 2.09 18.96 4.03
N ARG A 181 2.29 17.94 3.19
CA ARG A 181 2.04 18.03 1.74
C ARG A 181 0.57 18.20 1.41
N GLY A 182 -0.32 17.52 2.12
CA GLY A 182 -1.77 17.67 1.97
C GLY A 182 -2.25 19.09 2.25
N GLU A 183 -1.73 19.72 3.31
CA GLU A 183 -1.99 21.11 3.65
C GLU A 183 -1.44 22.06 2.57
N ALA A 184 -0.22 21.84 2.08
CA ALA A 184 0.36 22.64 0.99
C ALA A 184 -0.47 22.56 -0.31
N VAL A 185 -0.98 21.37 -0.65
CA VAL A 185 -1.91 21.19 -1.78
C VAL A 185 -3.23 21.92 -1.53
N LEU A 186 -3.76 21.87 -0.31
CA LEU A 186 -4.99 22.56 0.04
C LEU A 186 -4.84 24.08 -0.06
N GLU A 187 -3.68 24.62 0.32
CA GLU A 187 -3.39 26.05 0.20
C GLU A 187 -3.28 26.48 -1.27
N LYS A 188 -2.50 25.76 -2.09
CA LYS A 188 -2.45 25.98 -3.55
C LYS A 188 -3.86 25.93 -4.18
N LEU A 189 -4.73 25.02 -3.75
CA LEU A 189 -6.12 24.92 -4.22
C LEU A 189 -6.97 26.15 -3.85
N ARG A 190 -6.66 26.84 -2.74
CA ARG A 190 -7.33 28.10 -2.36
C ARG A 190 -6.83 29.26 -3.23
N GLU A 191 -5.53 29.34 -3.47
CA GLU A 191 -4.90 30.37 -4.30
C GLU A 191 -5.40 30.36 -5.75
N HIS A 192 -5.67 29.17 -6.31
CA HIS A 192 -6.13 29.00 -7.70
C HIS A 192 -7.65 29.02 -7.87
N ARG A 193 -8.42 29.30 -6.80
CA ARG A 193 -9.84 29.63 -6.90
C ARG A 193 -10.03 31.15 -6.99
N PHE A 194 -9.56 31.73 -8.08
CA PHE A 194 -9.98 33.05 -8.57
C PHE A 194 -10.13 33.02 -10.09
#